data_AF-A0A178XCT1-F1
#
_entry.id   AF-A0A178XCT1-F1
#
_cell.length_a   1.000
_cell.length_b   1.000
_cell.length_c   1.000
_cell.angle_alpha   90.00
_cell.angle_beta   90.00
_cell.angle_gamma   90.00
#
_symmetry.space_group_name_H-M   'P 1'
#
loop_
_entity.id
_entity.type
_entity.pdbx_description
1 polymer ?
#
loop_
_entity_poly.entity_id
_entity_poly.type
_entity_poly.pdbx_seq_one_letter_code
_entity_poly.pdbx_strand_id
1 'polypeptide(L)'
;MTVDVDQLVSRDAAVPTPRLEPMLDLEWSQAIELPRFALPATRPAELRQAWVHRAPEDAVLGLYRRTSGADDALPAPWWLRAVASGRLESRELGFRIEDRVAQLLGKRMGWEFVPWAADGESGYWEFMPSERGKSGHSIPTTVLNTDRHDGWIDVLPAHSARAPEPVAVAGLAGLRSRLGEFEAVR
;
A
#
# COMPACT_ATOMS: atom_id res chain seq x y z
N MET A 1 -59.61 -39.42 -37.89
CA MET A 1 -59.96 -39.40 -36.46
C MET A 1 -59.12 -40.49 -35.82
N THR A 2 -58.15 -40.24 -34.94
CA THR A 2 -57.99 -39.19 -33.94
C THR A 2 -56.49 -38.98 -33.67
N VAL A 3 -56.15 -37.75 -33.32
CA VAL A 3 -54.81 -37.26 -33.03
C VAL A 3 -54.37 -37.80 -31.66
N ASP A 4 -53.16 -38.34 -31.56
CA ASP A 4 -52.53 -38.60 -30.26
C ASP A 4 -51.44 -37.53 -30.06
N VAL A 5 -51.88 -36.39 -29.52
CA VAL A 5 -51.06 -35.23 -29.15
C VAL A 5 -50.70 -35.40 -27.68
N ASP A 6 -49.88 -36.40 -27.38
CA ASP A 6 -49.41 -36.60 -26.01
C ASP A 6 -47.90 -36.80 -25.99
N GLN A 7 -47.20 -35.72 -26.32
CA GLN A 7 -45.88 -35.45 -25.76
C GLN A 7 -45.72 -33.94 -25.65
N LEU A 8 -46.41 -33.39 -24.65
CA LEU A 8 -46.01 -32.17 -23.97
C LEU A 8 -44.58 -32.36 -23.46
N VAL A 9 -43.62 -32.01 -24.31
CA VAL A 9 -42.24 -31.79 -23.90
C VAL A 9 -42.26 -30.59 -22.99
N SER A 10 -42.45 -30.83 -21.69
CA SER A 10 -42.23 -29.84 -20.65
C SER A 10 -40.73 -29.50 -20.66
N ARG A 11 -40.38 -28.48 -21.45
CA ARG A 11 -39.06 -27.86 -21.51
C ARG A 11 -39.09 -26.59 -20.66
N ASP A 12 -39.51 -26.72 -19.41
CA ASP A 12 -39.17 -25.77 -18.35
C ASP A 12 -38.13 -26.42 -17.44
N ALA A 13 -37.00 -26.82 -18.04
CA ALA A 13 -35.78 -26.96 -17.27
C ALA A 13 -35.34 -25.54 -16.92
N ALA A 14 -35.73 -25.07 -15.74
CA ALA A 14 -35.31 -23.78 -15.21
C ALA A 14 -33.79 -23.65 -15.36
N VAL A 15 -33.35 -22.69 -16.17
CA VAL A 15 -31.93 -22.38 -16.31
C VAL A 15 -31.43 -22.02 -14.91
N PRO A 16 -30.42 -22.72 -14.36
CA PRO A 16 -29.90 -22.40 -13.04
C PRO A 16 -29.49 -20.93 -13.04
N THR A 17 -30.16 -20.13 -12.21
CA THR A 17 -29.79 -18.73 -12.06
C THR A 17 -28.39 -18.70 -11.42
N PRO A 18 -27.38 -18.13 -12.09
CA PRO A 18 -26.04 -18.09 -11.52
C PRO A 18 -26.09 -17.37 -10.17
N ARG A 19 -25.61 -18.04 -9.12
CA ARG A 19 -25.39 -17.39 -7.84
C ARG A 19 -24.14 -16.54 -7.98
N LEU A 20 -24.29 -15.22 -7.84
CA LEU A 20 -23.18 -14.31 -7.70
C LEU A 20 -22.57 -14.53 -6.32
N GLU A 21 -21.40 -15.15 -6.27
CA GLU A 21 -20.60 -15.20 -5.05
C GLU A 21 -19.75 -13.92 -4.98
N PRO A 22 -19.68 -13.26 -3.82
CA PRO A 22 -18.78 -12.14 -3.63
C PRO A 22 -17.34 -12.60 -3.89
N MET A 23 -16.70 -12.03 -4.91
CA MET A 23 -15.28 -12.24 -5.14
C MET A 23 -14.52 -11.37 -4.13
N LEU A 24 -14.09 -11.97 -3.02
CA LEU A 24 -13.35 -11.26 -1.95
C LEU A 24 -12.13 -10.52 -2.48
N ASP A 25 -11.47 -11.04 -3.52
CA ASP A 25 -10.34 -10.40 -4.18
C ASP A 25 -10.75 -9.13 -4.93
N LEU A 26 -11.92 -9.13 -5.56
CA LEU A 26 -12.47 -7.94 -6.24
C LEU A 26 -12.91 -6.90 -5.21
N GLU A 27 -13.58 -7.32 -4.14
CA GLU A 27 -13.97 -6.44 -3.04
C GLU A 27 -12.72 -5.77 -2.42
N TRP A 28 -11.65 -6.53 -2.23
CA TRP A 28 -10.38 -6.00 -1.73
C TRP A 28 -9.69 -5.07 -2.72
N SER A 29 -9.63 -5.44 -4.00
CA SER A 29 -9.07 -4.60 -5.06
C SER A 29 -9.76 -3.24 -5.10
N GLN A 30 -11.10 -3.19 -5.00
CA GLN A 30 -11.85 -1.93 -4.93
C GLN A 30 -11.63 -1.18 -3.61
N ALA A 31 -11.40 -1.90 -2.52
CA ALA A 31 -11.17 -1.30 -1.20
C ALA A 31 -9.85 -0.51 -1.13
N ILE A 32 -8.83 -0.96 -1.85
CA ILE A 32 -7.49 -0.34 -1.89
C ILE A 32 -7.27 0.62 -3.07
N GLU A 33 -8.14 0.57 -4.09
CA GLU A 33 -8.02 1.40 -5.29
C GLU A 33 -7.99 2.89 -4.96
N LEU A 34 -6.93 3.57 -5.41
CA LEU A 34 -6.81 5.02 -5.27
C LEU A 34 -7.53 5.71 -6.42
N PRO A 35 -8.40 6.70 -6.13
CA PRO A 35 -9.02 7.47 -7.18
C PRO A 35 -7.96 8.28 -7.94
N ARG A 36 -8.10 8.39 -9.27
CA ARG A 36 -7.11 9.05 -10.16
C ARG A 36 -6.73 10.47 -9.74
N PHE A 37 -7.63 11.20 -9.08
CA PHE A 37 -7.35 12.55 -8.59
C PHE A 37 -6.38 12.60 -7.40
N ALA A 38 -6.04 11.46 -6.79
CA ALA A 38 -5.07 11.36 -5.71
C ALA A 38 -3.61 11.25 -6.22
N LEU A 39 -3.41 11.03 -7.53
CA LEU A 39 -2.08 10.92 -8.14
C LEU A 39 -1.16 12.15 -8.02
N PRO A 40 -1.63 13.41 -7.96
CA PRO A 40 -0.76 14.56 -7.72
C PRO A 40 -0.46 14.79 -6.24
N ALA A 41 -0.68 13.79 -5.36
CA ALA A 41 -0.40 13.89 -3.94
C ALA A 41 1.08 14.18 -3.68
N THR A 42 1.34 15.14 -2.81
CA THR A 42 2.68 15.55 -2.38
C THR A 42 2.99 15.11 -0.95
N ARG A 43 2.04 14.43 -0.30
CA ARG A 43 2.17 13.87 1.06
C ARG A 43 1.25 12.66 1.25
N PRO A 44 1.60 11.73 2.16
CA PRO A 44 0.80 10.53 2.42
C PRO A 44 -0.66 10.80 2.78
N ALA A 45 -0.93 11.83 3.57
CA ALA A 45 -2.29 12.21 3.95
C ALA A 45 -3.22 12.51 2.76
N GLU A 46 -2.67 12.92 1.62
CA GLU A 46 -3.46 13.18 0.40
C GLU A 46 -3.88 11.89 -0.31
N LEU A 47 -3.14 10.79 -0.13
CA LEU A 47 -3.46 9.47 -0.68
C LEU A 47 -4.58 8.75 0.10
N ARG A 48 -4.97 9.23 1.27
CA ARG A 48 -5.95 8.57 2.16
C ARG A 48 -7.41 8.71 1.69
N GLN A 49 -7.67 8.33 0.43
CA GLN A 49 -8.95 8.51 -0.26
C GLN A 49 -9.67 7.19 -0.55
N ALA A 50 -8.94 6.09 -0.68
CA ALA A 50 -9.53 4.76 -0.83
C ALA A 50 -10.39 4.36 0.39
N TRP A 51 -11.25 3.35 0.21
CA TRP A 51 -12.14 2.88 1.28
C TRP A 51 -11.36 2.39 2.49
N VAL A 52 -10.23 1.68 2.28
CA VAL A 52 -9.33 1.16 3.32
C VAL A 52 -8.88 2.25 4.30
N HIS A 53 -8.77 3.50 3.84
CA HIS A 53 -8.34 4.63 4.66
C HIS A 53 -9.46 5.27 5.47
N ARG A 54 -10.71 5.17 5.01
CA ARG A 54 -11.83 5.99 5.51
C ARG A 54 -12.92 5.20 6.22
N ALA A 55 -13.06 3.91 5.91
CA ALA A 55 -14.03 3.04 6.55
C ALA A 55 -13.69 2.80 8.04
N PRO A 56 -14.63 2.32 8.87
CA PRO A 56 -14.32 1.90 10.24
C PRO A 56 -13.19 0.86 10.26
N GLU A 57 -12.24 1.00 11.20
CA GLU A 57 -11.04 0.14 11.26
C GLU A 57 -11.39 -1.34 11.39
N ASP A 58 -12.38 -1.68 12.22
CA ASP A 58 -12.86 -3.06 12.39
C ASP A 58 -13.42 -3.66 11.10
N ALA A 59 -14.09 -2.84 10.27
CA ALA A 59 -14.61 -3.29 8.98
C ALA A 59 -13.46 -3.58 8.00
N VAL A 60 -12.44 -2.72 7.97
CA VAL A 60 -11.24 -2.90 7.15
C VAL A 60 -10.48 -4.16 7.57
N LEU A 61 -10.22 -4.34 8.86
CA LEU A 61 -9.56 -5.52 9.40
C LEU A 61 -10.37 -6.79 9.14
N GLY A 62 -11.70 -6.71 9.26
CA GLY A 62 -12.60 -7.80 8.96
C GLY A 62 -12.51 -8.25 7.50
N LEU A 63 -12.52 -7.30 6.55
CA LEU A 63 -12.35 -7.61 5.14
C LEU A 63 -10.94 -8.15 4.85
N TYR A 64 -9.90 -7.46 5.32
CA TYR A 64 -8.50 -7.87 5.12
C TYR A 64 -8.26 -9.30 5.57
N ARG A 65 -8.72 -9.69 6.77
CA ARG A 65 -8.56 -11.07 7.29
C ARG A 65 -9.33 -12.13 6.50
N ARG A 66 -10.47 -11.77 5.90
CA ARG A 66 -11.25 -12.70 5.05
C ARG A 66 -10.58 -12.90 3.69
N THR A 67 -9.95 -11.85 3.16
CA THR A 67 -9.26 -11.90 1.86
C THR A 67 -7.84 -12.42 1.96
N SER A 68 -7.14 -12.18 3.07
CA SER A 68 -5.80 -12.69 3.31
C SER A 68 -5.84 -14.21 3.50
N GLY A 69 -5.72 -14.95 2.39
CA GLY A 69 -5.54 -16.40 2.40
C GLY A 69 -4.21 -16.83 3.03
N ALA A 70 -3.92 -18.12 3.03
CA ALA A 70 -2.74 -18.69 3.70
C ALA A 70 -1.40 -18.43 2.96
N ASP A 71 -1.40 -18.07 1.68
CA ASP A 71 -0.19 -18.21 0.84
C ASP A 71 0.12 -17.08 -0.17
N ASP A 72 -0.64 -15.97 -0.21
CA ASP A 72 -0.28 -14.83 -1.07
C ASP A 72 -0.24 -13.52 -0.28
N ALA A 73 0.81 -12.74 -0.53
CA ALA A 73 1.00 -11.41 0.05
C ALA A 73 0.00 -10.43 -0.55
N LEU A 74 -1.21 -10.43 -0.01
CA LEU A 74 -2.30 -9.53 -0.40
C LEU A 74 -1.80 -8.07 -0.36
N PRO A 75 -1.88 -7.31 -1.48
CA PRO A 75 -1.49 -5.91 -1.50
C PRO A 75 -2.26 -5.12 -0.45
N ALA A 76 -1.55 -4.48 0.47
CA ALA A 76 -2.15 -3.79 1.60
C ALA A 76 -1.22 -2.69 2.11
N PRO A 77 -1.75 -1.68 2.82
CA PRO A 77 -0.89 -0.72 3.47
C PRO A 77 -0.07 -1.38 4.58
N TRP A 78 1.17 -0.94 4.77
CA TRP A 78 2.04 -1.47 5.84
C TRP A 78 1.38 -1.41 7.21
N TRP A 79 0.68 -0.31 7.52
CA TRP A 79 0.02 -0.10 8.80
C TRP A 79 -1.09 -1.14 9.01
N LEU A 80 -1.78 -1.57 7.94
CA LEU A 80 -2.85 -2.55 8.06
C LEU A 80 -2.29 -3.92 8.40
N ARG A 81 -1.18 -4.32 7.76
CA ARG A 81 -0.47 -5.56 8.10
C ARG A 81 0.07 -5.52 9.53
N ALA A 82 0.58 -4.37 9.97
CA ALA A 82 1.06 -4.17 11.33
C ALA A 82 -0.07 -4.25 12.38
N VAL A 83 -1.24 -3.66 12.11
CA VAL A 83 -2.42 -3.76 12.99
C VAL A 83 -2.98 -5.18 12.99
N ALA A 84 -3.11 -5.82 11.82
CA ALA A 84 -3.62 -7.18 11.71
C ALA A 84 -2.74 -8.20 12.45
N SER A 85 -1.41 -7.97 12.49
CA SER A 85 -0.46 -8.77 13.27
C SER A 85 -0.33 -8.35 14.75
N GLY A 86 -1.07 -7.33 15.20
CA GLY A 86 -1.07 -6.87 16.59
C GLY A 86 0.18 -6.11 17.03
N ARG A 87 1.05 -5.70 16.08
CA ARG A 87 2.28 -4.95 16.39
C ARG A 87 2.09 -3.43 16.32
N LEU A 88 1.02 -2.98 15.67
CA LEU A 88 0.57 -1.59 15.68
C LEU A 88 -0.82 -1.51 16.31
N GLU A 89 -1.03 -0.55 17.20
CA GLU A 89 -2.27 -0.45 17.98
C GLU A 89 -3.48 -0.07 17.12
N SER A 90 -3.29 0.81 16.13
CA SER A 90 -4.37 1.32 15.28
C SER A 90 -3.86 1.92 13.97
N ARG A 91 -4.76 2.07 13.00
CA ARG A 91 -4.55 2.81 11.74
C ARG A 91 -4.15 4.26 12.00
N GLU A 92 -4.78 4.89 12.99
CA GLU A 92 -4.49 6.27 13.37
C GLU A 92 -3.01 6.45 13.78
N LEU A 93 -2.44 5.45 14.46
CA LEU A 93 -1.02 5.47 14.78
C LEU A 93 -0.14 5.31 13.53
N GLY A 94 -0.54 4.47 12.58
CA GLY A 94 0.13 4.32 11.28
C GLY A 94 0.14 5.63 10.49
N PHE A 95 -1.02 6.27 10.38
CA PHE A 95 -1.16 7.58 9.75
C PHE A 95 -0.27 8.65 10.39
N ARG A 96 -0.21 8.66 11.73
CA ARG A 96 0.66 9.58 12.47
C ARG A 96 2.15 9.35 12.18
N ILE A 97 2.57 8.10 11.98
CA ILE A 97 3.95 7.77 11.62
C ILE A 97 4.27 8.33 10.23
N GLU A 98 3.43 8.06 9.24
CA GLU A 98 3.57 8.60 7.88
C GLU A 98 3.63 10.12 7.87
N ASP A 99 2.71 10.78 8.59
CA ASP A 99 2.61 12.24 8.62
C ASP A 99 3.82 12.89 9.29
N ARG A 100 4.41 12.24 10.29
CA ARG A 100 5.63 12.72 10.95
C ARG A 100 6.87 12.54 10.08
N VAL A 101 6.95 11.46 9.31
CA VAL A 101 7.99 11.28 8.29
C VAL A 101 7.84 12.38 7.23
N ALA A 102 6.62 12.61 6.74
CA ALA A 102 6.34 13.66 5.77
C ALA A 102 6.71 15.06 6.30
N GLN A 103 6.39 15.36 7.56
CA GLN A 103 6.76 16.62 8.18
C GLN A 103 8.28 16.80 8.32
N LEU A 104 9.02 15.70 8.53
CA LEU A 104 10.47 15.73 8.63
C LEU A 104 11.13 15.94 7.26
N LEU A 105 10.71 15.17 6.26
CA LEU A 105 11.34 15.15 4.94
C LEU A 105 10.87 16.29 4.04
N GLY A 106 9.58 16.63 4.03
CA GLY A 106 9.02 17.67 3.15
C GLY A 106 9.50 19.10 3.43
N LYS A 107 10.24 19.32 4.53
CA LYS A 107 10.90 20.61 4.84
C LYS A 107 12.34 20.68 4.34
N ARG A 108 12.88 19.58 3.82
CA ARG A 108 14.30 19.43 3.48
C ARG A 108 14.45 19.47 1.97
N MET A 109 15.46 20.21 1.52
CA MET A 109 15.80 20.29 0.10
C MET A 109 16.29 18.91 -0.40
N GLY A 110 15.82 18.51 -1.58
CA GLY A 110 16.19 17.26 -2.24
C GLY A 110 15.31 16.06 -1.92
N TRP A 111 14.41 16.15 -0.93
CA TRP A 111 13.43 15.08 -0.67
C TRP A 111 12.12 15.35 -1.42
N GLU A 112 11.65 14.36 -2.16
CA GLU A 112 10.39 14.38 -2.89
C GLU A 112 9.52 13.19 -2.48
N PHE A 113 8.22 13.44 -2.34
CA PHE A 113 7.25 12.38 -2.09
C PHE A 113 6.77 11.79 -3.41
N VAL A 114 6.79 10.46 -3.49
CA VAL A 114 6.41 9.69 -4.67
C VAL A 114 5.14 8.88 -4.36
N PRO A 115 3.99 9.22 -4.98
CA PRO A 115 2.69 8.65 -4.62
C PRO A 115 2.37 7.29 -5.29
N TRP A 116 3.14 6.82 -6.27
CA TRP A 116 2.79 5.67 -7.13
C TRP A 116 3.42 4.34 -6.72
N ALA A 117 3.40 4.00 -5.44
CA ALA A 117 4.12 2.83 -4.90
C ALA A 117 3.55 1.43 -5.28
N ALA A 118 2.35 1.39 -5.89
CA ALA A 118 1.48 0.24 -6.21
C ALA A 118 0.16 0.34 -5.42
N ASP A 119 -0.89 -0.35 -5.89
CA ASP A 119 -2.21 -0.30 -5.26
C ASP A 119 -2.14 -0.80 -3.82
N GLY A 120 -2.75 -0.04 -2.90
CA GLY A 120 -2.71 -0.33 -1.47
C GLY A 120 -1.42 0.09 -0.76
N GLU A 121 -0.44 0.69 -1.43
CA GLU A 121 0.77 1.20 -0.77
C GLU A 121 0.67 2.69 -0.35
N SER A 122 1.46 3.09 0.65
CA SER A 122 1.40 4.43 1.26
C SER A 122 2.21 5.53 0.54
N GLY A 123 2.81 5.21 -0.62
CA GLY A 123 3.84 6.05 -1.24
C GLY A 123 5.19 5.96 -0.50
N TYR A 124 6.21 6.58 -1.06
CA TYR A 124 7.56 6.65 -0.48
C TYR A 124 8.21 8.01 -0.72
N TRP A 125 9.39 8.22 -0.15
CA TRP A 125 10.17 9.44 -0.34
C TRP A 125 11.48 9.12 -1.05
N GLU A 126 11.86 9.94 -2.00
CA GLU A 126 13.15 9.84 -2.70
C GLU A 126 14.01 11.06 -2.42
N PHE A 127 15.31 10.83 -2.24
CA PHE A 127 16.29 11.90 -2.15
C PHE A 127 17.01 12.07 -3.50
N MET A 128 16.70 13.17 -4.19
CA MET A 128 17.37 13.63 -5.40
C MET A 128 18.24 14.86 -5.10
N PRO A 129 19.58 14.76 -5.14
CA PRO A 129 20.42 15.94 -5.02
C PRO A 129 20.20 16.89 -6.22
N SER A 130 20.08 18.18 -5.92
CA SER A 130 19.71 19.24 -6.89
C SER A 130 20.75 19.54 -7.98
N GLU A 131 21.90 18.88 -7.97
CA GLU A 131 22.94 19.07 -8.99
C GLU A 131 23.44 17.74 -9.48
N ARG A 132 23.82 17.71 -10.77
CA ARG A 132 24.46 16.61 -11.50
C ARG A 132 25.58 15.96 -10.69
N GLY A 133 25.23 15.06 -9.79
CA GLY A 133 26.17 14.32 -8.97
C GLY A 133 26.94 13.38 -9.87
N LYS A 134 28.26 13.45 -9.80
CA LYS A 134 29.19 12.45 -10.35
C LYS A 134 29.12 11.10 -9.60
N SER A 135 28.01 10.80 -8.93
CA SER A 135 27.84 9.63 -8.06
C SER A 135 27.75 8.32 -8.83
N GLY A 136 27.33 8.37 -10.10
CA GLY A 136 27.13 7.17 -10.91
C GLY A 136 25.93 6.31 -10.47
N HIS A 137 25.11 6.80 -9.53
CA HIS A 137 23.86 6.16 -9.10
C HIS A 137 22.69 6.57 -10.00
N SER A 138 21.91 5.57 -10.44
CA SER A 138 20.71 5.76 -11.27
C SER A 138 19.42 5.69 -10.47
N ILE A 139 19.46 5.13 -9.25
CA ILE A 139 18.31 4.97 -8.35
C ILE A 139 18.60 5.77 -7.07
N PRO A 140 17.72 6.71 -6.66
CA PRO A 140 17.93 7.58 -5.51
C PRO A 140 17.84 6.83 -4.18
N THR A 141 18.24 7.49 -3.08
CA THR A 141 17.96 6.96 -1.73
C THR A 141 16.44 7.05 -1.48
N THR A 142 15.83 5.94 -1.06
CA THR A 142 14.39 5.84 -0.80
C THR A 142 14.12 5.64 0.69
N VAL A 143 13.13 6.36 1.23
CA VAL A 143 12.56 6.12 2.56
C VAL A 143 11.14 5.63 2.38
N LEU A 144 10.82 4.46 2.93
CA LEU A 144 9.50 3.86 2.86
C LEU A 144 9.04 3.40 4.23
N ASN A 145 7.73 3.41 4.45
CA ASN A 145 7.16 2.76 5.62
C ASN A 145 6.99 1.26 5.37
N THR A 146 7.19 0.47 6.42
CA THR A 146 7.28 -0.98 6.33
C THR A 146 6.65 -1.60 7.56
N ASP A 147 6.22 -2.84 7.47
CA ASP A 147 5.83 -3.65 8.62
C ASP A 147 6.87 -4.72 8.95
N ARG A 148 8.06 -4.74 8.34
CA ARG A 148 9.06 -5.80 8.60
C ARG A 148 9.69 -5.75 9.99
N HIS A 149 9.64 -4.61 10.66
CA HIS A 149 10.22 -4.39 11.98
C HIS A 149 9.50 -3.25 12.72
N ASP A 150 9.66 -3.19 14.05
CA ASP A 150 8.92 -2.25 14.93
C ASP A 150 9.36 -0.78 14.81
N GLY A 151 10.35 -0.53 13.96
CA GLY A 151 10.79 0.81 13.60
C GLY A 151 9.97 1.45 12.48
N TRP A 152 9.21 0.65 11.73
CA TRP A 152 8.25 1.06 10.69
C TRP A 152 8.81 1.88 9.52
N ILE A 153 10.13 2.01 9.41
CA ILE A 153 10.82 2.82 8.41
C ILE A 153 12.00 2.01 7.88
N ASP A 154 11.97 1.73 6.58
CA ASP A 154 13.11 1.22 5.84
C ASP A 154 13.75 2.37 5.05
N VAL A 155 15.09 2.34 4.96
CA VAL A 155 15.84 3.20 4.04
C VAL A 155 16.58 2.33 3.05
N LEU A 156 16.34 2.55 1.77
CA LEU A 156 17.08 1.95 0.68
C LEU A 156 18.11 2.96 0.18
N PRO A 157 19.42 2.73 0.40
CA PRO A 157 20.46 3.62 -0.11
C PRO A 157 20.43 3.76 -1.64
N ALA A 158 20.88 4.91 -2.14
CA ALA A 158 21.10 5.12 -3.57
C ALA A 158 21.99 4.01 -4.17
N HIS A 159 21.64 3.56 -5.37
CA HIS A 159 22.31 2.44 -6.04
C HIS A 159 22.18 2.53 -7.57
N SER A 160 22.98 1.73 -8.29
CA SER A 160 23.00 1.72 -9.77
C SER A 160 22.64 0.37 -10.39
N ALA A 161 22.46 -0.66 -9.57
CA ALA A 161 22.30 -2.05 -10.01
C ALA A 161 21.31 -2.77 -9.08
N ARG A 162 21.68 -3.94 -8.55
CA ARG A 162 20.84 -4.66 -7.58
C ARG A 162 20.57 -3.78 -6.35
N ALA A 163 19.30 -3.71 -5.94
CA ALA A 163 18.90 -3.03 -4.72
C ALA A 163 19.66 -3.62 -3.51
N PRO A 164 20.28 -2.77 -2.67
CA PRO A 164 20.88 -3.23 -1.41
C PRO A 164 19.80 -3.73 -0.45
N GLU A 165 20.21 -4.44 0.60
CA GLU A 165 19.31 -4.75 1.70
C GLU A 165 18.82 -3.45 2.35
N PRO A 166 17.50 -3.27 2.54
CA PRO A 166 17.00 -2.06 3.16
C PRO A 166 17.44 -1.98 4.62
N VAL A 167 17.86 -0.78 5.01
CA VAL A 167 18.33 -0.47 6.35
C VAL A 167 17.12 -0.22 7.24
N ALA A 168 16.89 -1.11 8.21
CA ALA A 168 15.87 -0.92 9.22
C ALA A 168 16.20 0.29 10.12
N VAL A 169 15.29 1.26 10.20
CA VAL A 169 15.44 2.46 11.01
C VAL A 169 14.54 2.40 12.24
N ALA A 170 15.10 2.72 13.41
CA ALA A 170 14.40 2.74 14.69
C ALA A 170 13.46 3.97 14.82
N GLY A 171 12.40 3.99 14.02
CA GLY A 171 11.38 5.04 14.03
C GLY A 171 11.90 6.42 13.63
N LEU A 172 11.07 7.43 13.86
CA LEU A 172 11.34 8.81 13.44
C LEU A 172 12.62 9.40 14.05
N ALA A 173 12.92 9.06 15.31
CA ALA A 173 14.13 9.53 15.98
C ALA A 173 15.39 8.94 15.33
N GLY A 174 15.36 7.64 15.04
CA GLY A 174 16.42 6.96 14.28
C GLY A 174 16.62 7.59 12.92
N LEU A 175 15.53 7.84 12.18
CA LEU A 175 15.60 8.50 10.87
C LEU A 175 16.27 9.86 10.98
N ARG A 176 15.78 10.72 11.88
CA ARG A 176 16.33 12.06 12.10
C ARG A 176 17.83 12.04 12.43
N SER A 177 18.28 11.10 13.26
CA SER A 177 19.69 11.00 13.66
C SER A 177 20.63 10.61 12.53
N ARG A 178 20.11 9.91 11.51
CA ARG A 178 20.89 9.36 10.39
C ARG A 178 20.63 10.07 9.06
N LEU A 179 19.80 11.11 9.03
CA LEU A 179 19.50 11.84 7.78
C LEU A 179 20.76 12.33 7.07
N GLY A 180 21.76 12.83 7.81
CA GLY A 180 23.02 13.25 7.20
C GLY A 180 23.80 12.13 6.51
N GLU A 181 23.68 10.88 6.99
CA GLU A 181 24.26 9.69 6.34
C GLU A 181 23.50 9.35 5.05
N PHE A 182 22.16 9.37 5.10
CA PHE A 182 21.31 9.03 3.96
C PHE A 182 21.32 10.07 2.85
N GLU A 183 21.56 11.34 3.19
CA GLU A 183 21.69 12.46 2.27
C GLU A 183 23.10 12.60 1.69
N ALA A 184 24.10 11.95 2.28
CA ALA A 184 25.50 12.04 1.84
C ALA A 184 25.80 11.21 0.58
N VAL A 185 24.83 11.07 -0.34
CA VAL A 185 24.96 10.38 -1.63
C VAL A 185 26.19 10.96 -2.35
N ARG A 186 27.29 10.18 -2.40
CA ARG A 186 28.56 10.55 -3.04
C ARG A 186 28.56 10.17 -4.50
#